data_AF-A0AAW8J7Z6-F1
#
_entry.id   AF-A0AAW8J7Z6-F1
#
_cell.length_a   1.000
_cell.length_b   1.000
_cell.length_c   1.000
_cell.angle_alpha   90.00
_cell.angle_beta   90.00
_cell.angle_gamma   90.00
#
_symmetry.space_group_name_H-M   'P 1'
#
loop_
_entity.id
_entity.type
_entity.pdbx_description
1 polymer ?
#
loop_
_entity_poly.entity_id
_entity_poly.type
_entity_poly.pdbx_seq_one_letter_code
_entity_poly.pdbx_strand_id
1 'polypeptide(L)'
;MFVVGLGQTALITDHNETQCQPAVEAFSVPAEATLLAVTDMQKRRYVGAGSTGRRYQIEQISNRENTSLPLLSIEPDQQQVIMGNHRSTFAALRYMGQSWSKPSLGYINWQGQPKLVFFVGGGYDAIGTVNCRDIRFQDQGYWCPHYNPVLANGAGIYMFDAQNGALLWWASANATQTLGAAQATYHAALKYSVVAQINTIDRDADGLVDTLYFADLGGQVFRVDLNNQVRAEQSLVKRIVKILDVHQEQGGSPRFYHMPSVSIHLQSNQQTPYVSIILHSGHPLIALNEVETNKYDGLFAVYDYDLGRPDLYSTKQLNTESVKFDQLVRIESMDNALKNNPKQYGWWYPYQVPIQQAEVNTGIGNIIVMNNVLYAHVYRQTKQNLNLHPYLKQCQNDFKQGQTYLYRLCLPGQICLAQNLSPSGVEQVLLGEGMITDHFSWKLKQETWRNILLNGLFNIQNKICQSLNQNQCLQLDMQLQRLNWTETQPE
;
A
#
# COMPACT_ATOMS: atom_id res chain seq x y z
N MET A 1 -11.74 6.00 24.36
CA MET A 1 -12.85 5.21 24.94
C MET A 1 -13.45 4.44 23.78
N PHE A 2 -13.23 3.13 23.69
CA PHE A 2 -13.69 2.34 22.55
C PHE A 2 -14.54 1.18 23.07
N VAL A 3 -15.78 1.12 22.59
CA VAL A 3 -16.76 0.06 22.82
C VAL A 3 -16.46 -1.06 21.83
N VAL A 4 -16.36 -2.31 22.29
CA VAL A 4 -16.18 -3.52 21.47
C VAL A 4 -17.47 -4.34 21.56
N GLY A 5 -18.18 -4.47 20.46
CA GLY A 5 -19.37 -5.32 20.33
C GLY A 5 -19.02 -6.67 19.73
N LEU A 6 -19.61 -7.74 20.28
CA LEU A 6 -19.41 -9.14 19.90
C LEU A 6 -20.51 -9.62 18.96
N GLY A 7 -20.16 -10.43 17.94
CA GLY A 7 -21.11 -11.17 17.10
C GLY A 7 -20.48 -12.46 16.57
N GLN A 8 -21.22 -13.58 16.67
CA GLN A 8 -20.85 -14.91 16.15
C GLN A 8 -21.30 -15.10 14.70
N THR A 9 -20.61 -15.94 13.92
CA THR A 9 -21.21 -16.80 12.88
C THR A 9 -20.27 -17.93 12.44
N ALA A 10 -20.88 -18.97 11.87
CA ALA A 10 -20.48 -20.39 11.88
C ALA A 10 -19.46 -20.83 10.81
N LEU A 11 -18.87 -22.01 11.05
CA LEU A 11 -18.10 -22.78 10.07
C LEU A 11 -19.00 -23.28 8.92
N ILE A 12 -18.64 -22.97 7.68
CA ILE A 12 -19.02 -23.79 6.51
C ILE A 12 -17.78 -24.57 6.10
N THR A 13 -17.82 -25.89 6.28
CA THR A 13 -16.85 -26.83 5.73
C THR A 13 -17.43 -27.43 4.46
N ASP A 14 -17.03 -26.93 3.29
CA ASP A 14 -17.22 -27.67 2.04
C ASP A 14 -16.06 -28.65 1.87
N HIS A 15 -16.27 -29.85 2.39
CA HIS A 15 -15.58 -31.05 1.94
C HIS A 15 -16.29 -31.55 0.68
N ASN A 16 -15.89 -31.11 -0.53
CA ASN A 16 -15.97 -31.87 -1.80
C ASN A 16 -15.71 -31.03 -3.06
N GLU A 17 -14.50 -30.49 -3.26
CA GLU A 17 -14.06 -30.14 -4.62
C GLU A 17 -12.67 -30.72 -4.91
N THR A 18 -12.65 -31.74 -5.78
CA THR A 18 -11.49 -32.57 -6.16
C THR A 18 -10.87 -32.15 -7.50
N GLN A 19 -10.96 -30.88 -7.90
CA GLN A 19 -10.34 -30.40 -9.15
C GLN A 19 -9.40 -29.22 -8.90
N CYS A 20 -8.08 -29.42 -9.12
CA CYS A 20 -7.14 -28.32 -9.31
C CYS A 20 -7.56 -27.63 -10.63
N GLN A 21 -8.38 -26.57 -10.58
CA GLN A 21 -8.62 -25.72 -11.75
C GLN A 21 -7.34 -24.90 -12.02
N PRO A 22 -6.87 -24.81 -13.29
CA PRO A 22 -5.66 -24.08 -13.64
C PRO A 22 -5.80 -22.60 -13.28
N ALA A 23 -5.07 -22.20 -12.26
CA ALA A 23 -5.03 -20.85 -11.68
C ALA A 23 -4.30 -19.84 -12.57
N VAL A 24 -4.27 -20.00 -13.89
CA VAL A 24 -3.86 -18.89 -14.78
C VAL A 24 -4.86 -17.72 -14.61
N GLU A 25 -6.11 -18.01 -14.24
CA GLU A 25 -7.11 -17.00 -13.90
C GLU A 25 -7.09 -16.53 -12.43
N ALA A 26 -6.45 -17.26 -11.51
CA ALA A 26 -6.54 -16.98 -10.07
C ALA A 26 -5.43 -16.06 -9.51
N PHE A 27 -4.45 -15.67 -10.33
CA PHE A 27 -3.49 -14.61 -9.98
C PHE A 27 -3.94 -13.22 -10.47
N SER A 28 -5.26 -12.99 -10.59
CA SER A 28 -5.75 -11.62 -10.58
C SER A 28 -5.42 -11.00 -9.22
N VAL A 29 -4.66 -9.89 -9.18
CA VAL A 29 -4.74 -9.00 -8.02
C VAL A 29 -6.22 -8.63 -7.92
N PRO A 30 -6.96 -9.09 -6.89
CA PRO A 30 -8.39 -8.91 -6.88
C PRO A 30 -8.69 -7.43 -6.99
N ALA A 31 -9.73 -7.11 -7.76
CA ALA A 31 -10.31 -5.78 -7.84
C ALA A 31 -10.65 -5.28 -6.43
N GLU A 32 -9.73 -4.55 -5.78
CA GLU A 32 -9.98 -4.06 -4.43
C GLU A 32 -11.06 -3.00 -4.47
N ALA A 33 -12.07 -3.19 -3.62
CA ALA A 33 -13.18 -2.27 -3.50
C ALA A 33 -12.99 -1.30 -2.32
N THR A 34 -13.32 -0.02 -2.49
CA THR A 34 -13.49 0.94 -1.39
C THR A 34 -14.98 1.20 -1.20
N LEU A 35 -15.52 0.92 -0.01
CA LEU A 35 -16.92 1.19 0.34
C LEU A 35 -17.02 2.41 1.25
N LEU A 36 -17.85 3.39 0.90
CA LEU A 36 -18.04 4.60 1.70
C LEU A 36 -19.50 5.04 1.75
N ALA A 37 -19.91 5.52 2.92
CA ALA A 37 -21.15 6.29 3.05
C ALA A 37 -20.94 7.68 2.45
N VAL A 38 -21.77 8.05 1.48
CA VAL A 38 -21.74 9.37 0.83
C VAL A 38 -22.82 10.28 1.40
N THR A 39 -23.92 9.70 1.86
CA THR A 39 -25.00 10.36 2.62
C THR A 39 -25.60 9.35 3.62
N ASP A 40 -26.43 9.81 4.55
CA ASP A 40 -27.10 8.99 5.59
C ASP A 40 -27.91 7.79 5.06
N MET A 41 -28.10 7.65 3.74
CA MET A 41 -28.81 6.53 3.12
C MET A 41 -28.15 5.93 1.86
N GLN A 42 -26.99 6.42 1.41
CA GLN A 42 -26.32 5.88 0.21
C GLN A 42 -24.87 5.50 0.47
N LYS A 43 -24.59 4.20 0.30
CA LYS A 43 -23.22 3.67 0.27
C LYS A 43 -22.77 3.55 -1.18
N ARG A 44 -21.52 3.93 -1.47
CA ARG A 44 -20.89 3.75 -2.79
C ARG A 44 -19.70 2.83 -2.70
N ARG A 45 -19.61 1.90 -3.65
CA ARG A 45 -18.48 1.00 -3.84
C ARG A 45 -17.66 1.47 -5.03
N TYR A 46 -16.36 1.64 -4.84
CA TYR A 46 -15.41 2.00 -5.89
C TYR A 46 -14.58 0.77 -6.21
N VAL A 47 -14.54 0.34 -7.47
CA VAL A 47 -13.92 -0.92 -7.90
C VAL A 47 -13.00 -0.65 -9.08
N GLY A 48 -11.73 -1.05 -8.99
CA GLY A 48 -10.83 -1.08 -10.15
C GLY A 48 -10.85 -2.47 -10.80
N ALA A 49 -10.71 -2.56 -12.12
CA ALA A 49 -10.64 -3.85 -12.81
C ALA A 49 -9.39 -4.71 -12.50
N GLY A 50 -8.43 -4.19 -11.72
CA GLY A 50 -7.21 -4.92 -11.36
C GLY A 50 -6.42 -5.32 -12.62
N SER A 51 -5.92 -6.56 -12.64
CA SER A 51 -5.17 -7.09 -13.79
C SER A 51 -6.03 -7.38 -15.03
N THR A 52 -7.35 -7.35 -14.90
CA THR A 52 -8.27 -7.72 -15.99
C THR A 52 -8.55 -6.57 -16.96
N GLY A 53 -8.22 -5.33 -16.58
CA GLY A 53 -8.47 -4.20 -17.46
C GLY A 53 -8.12 -2.83 -16.90
N ARG A 54 -8.37 -1.83 -17.74
CA ARG A 54 -8.15 -0.41 -17.46
C ARG A 54 -9.53 0.22 -17.25
N ARG A 55 -10.10 0.07 -16.05
CA ARG A 55 -11.43 0.61 -15.72
C ARG A 55 -11.60 0.79 -14.21
N TYR A 56 -12.21 1.91 -13.84
CA TYR A 56 -12.75 2.12 -12.49
C TYR A 56 -14.27 2.29 -12.56
N GLN A 57 -15.00 1.58 -11.70
CA GLN A 57 -16.46 1.68 -11.57
C GLN A 57 -16.84 2.19 -10.18
N ILE A 58 -17.83 3.07 -10.12
CA ILE A 58 -18.49 3.47 -8.88
C ILE A 58 -19.91 2.95 -8.93
N GLU A 59 -20.27 2.17 -7.93
CA GLU A 59 -21.58 1.55 -7.80
C GLU A 59 -22.31 2.12 -6.60
N GLN A 60 -23.61 2.33 -6.73
CA GLN A 60 -24.46 2.58 -5.58
C GLN A 60 -24.88 1.25 -4.97
N ILE A 61 -24.73 1.10 -3.65
CA ILE A 61 -25.30 -0.02 -2.91
C ILE A 61 -26.64 0.43 -2.32
N SER A 62 -27.73 -0.25 -2.70
CA SER A 62 -29.06 -0.02 -2.14
C SER A 62 -29.36 -0.99 -0.99
N ASN A 63 -29.94 -0.47 0.10
CA ASN A 63 -30.23 -1.26 1.32
C ASN A 63 -31.35 -2.31 1.13
N ARG A 64 -32.11 -2.28 0.03
CA ARG A 64 -33.31 -3.14 -0.13
C ARG A 64 -33.07 -4.46 -0.83
N GLU A 65 -32.07 -4.58 -1.71
CA GLU A 65 -31.87 -5.80 -2.51
C GLU A 65 -30.40 -6.15 -2.80
N ASN A 66 -29.44 -5.46 -2.17
CA ASN A 66 -28.01 -5.64 -2.46
C ASN A 66 -27.64 -5.55 -3.96
N THR A 67 -28.49 -4.88 -4.74
CA THR A 67 -28.28 -4.62 -6.16
C THR A 67 -27.34 -3.43 -6.30
N SER A 68 -26.21 -3.64 -6.99
CA SER A 68 -25.29 -2.57 -7.37
C SER A 68 -25.66 -2.06 -8.76
N LEU A 69 -25.95 -0.76 -8.86
CA LEU A 69 -26.11 -0.09 -10.16
C LEU A 69 -24.85 0.75 -10.44
N PRO A 70 -24.21 0.60 -11.61
CA PRO A 70 -23.06 1.43 -11.96
C PRO A 70 -23.53 2.87 -12.10
N LEU A 71 -23.06 3.74 -11.20
CA LEU A 71 -23.31 5.18 -11.25
C LEU A 71 -22.35 5.88 -12.21
N LEU A 72 -21.09 5.45 -12.16
CA LEU A 72 -20.00 6.06 -12.89
C LEU A 72 -19.03 4.98 -13.38
N SER A 73 -18.50 5.14 -14.58
CA SER A 73 -17.33 4.42 -15.05
C SER A 73 -16.26 5.37 -15.59
N ILE A 74 -14.99 5.15 -15.22
CA ILE A 74 -13.82 5.75 -15.86
C ILE A 74 -13.24 4.69 -16.79
N GLU A 75 -13.22 5.00 -18.09
CA GLU A 75 -12.86 4.11 -19.18
C GLU A 75 -11.66 4.67 -19.96
N PRO A 76 -10.42 4.42 -19.47
CA PRO A 76 -9.16 4.80 -20.12
C PRO A 76 -9.05 4.47 -21.62
N ASP A 77 -9.52 3.31 -22.05
CA ASP A 77 -9.40 2.86 -23.44
C ASP A 77 -10.14 3.79 -24.43
N GLN A 78 -11.32 4.28 -24.02
CA GLN A 78 -12.11 5.24 -24.78
C GLN A 78 -11.81 6.69 -24.39
N GLN A 79 -10.93 6.92 -23.41
CA GLN A 79 -10.65 8.22 -22.82
C GLN A 79 -11.91 8.90 -22.27
N GLN A 80 -12.83 8.11 -21.72
CA GLN A 80 -14.17 8.58 -21.33
C GLN A 80 -14.45 8.38 -19.85
N VAL A 81 -15.30 9.26 -19.33
CA VAL A 81 -16.03 9.08 -18.08
C VAL A 81 -17.51 9.00 -18.43
N ILE A 82 -18.18 7.95 -17.96
CA ILE A 82 -19.56 7.63 -18.30
C ILE A 82 -20.41 7.70 -17.02
N MET A 83 -21.47 8.51 -17.05
CA MET A 83 -22.46 8.63 -15.98
C MET A 83 -23.87 8.57 -16.56
N GLY A 84 -24.55 7.43 -16.40
CA GLY A 84 -25.82 7.17 -17.08
C GLY A 84 -25.67 7.37 -18.60
N ASN A 85 -26.42 8.33 -19.17
CA ASN A 85 -26.34 8.66 -20.60
C ASN A 85 -25.31 9.76 -20.93
N HIS A 86 -24.66 10.35 -19.93
CA HIS A 86 -23.66 11.40 -20.14
C HIS A 86 -22.27 10.79 -20.32
N ARG A 87 -21.54 11.30 -21.31
CA ARG A 87 -20.16 10.92 -21.61
C ARG A 87 -19.30 12.16 -21.67
N SER A 88 -18.23 12.18 -20.87
CA SER A 88 -17.22 13.23 -20.87
C SER A 88 -15.90 12.65 -21.36
N THR A 89 -15.17 13.37 -22.21
CA THR A 89 -13.90 12.90 -22.77
C THR A 89 -12.73 13.62 -22.12
N PHE A 90 -11.75 12.86 -21.63
CA PHE A 90 -10.55 13.36 -20.99
C PHE A 90 -9.33 12.67 -21.59
N ALA A 91 -8.61 13.37 -22.44
CA ALA A 91 -7.53 12.78 -23.22
C ALA A 91 -6.33 12.31 -22.36
N ALA A 92 -6.22 12.81 -21.13
CA ALA A 92 -5.27 12.36 -20.12
C ALA A 92 -5.46 10.88 -19.74
N LEU A 93 -6.69 10.35 -19.81
CA LEU A 93 -6.99 8.97 -19.40
C LEU A 93 -6.27 7.92 -20.26
N ARG A 94 -5.82 8.28 -21.45
CA ARG A 94 -5.01 7.39 -22.32
C ARG A 94 -3.74 6.89 -21.62
N TYR A 95 -3.22 7.64 -20.64
CA TYR A 95 -2.01 7.32 -19.90
C TYR A 95 -2.26 6.46 -18.65
N MET A 96 -3.52 6.11 -18.34
CA MET A 96 -3.82 5.20 -17.22
C MET A 96 -3.52 3.75 -17.63
N GLY A 97 -2.89 2.98 -16.75
CA GLY A 97 -2.66 1.54 -16.91
C GLY A 97 -3.83 0.71 -16.40
N GLN A 98 -3.57 -0.57 -16.15
CA GLN A 98 -4.50 -1.46 -15.47
C GLN A 98 -4.84 -0.92 -14.07
N SER A 99 -6.10 -1.04 -13.67
CA SER A 99 -6.68 -0.35 -12.51
C SER A 99 -6.39 -1.05 -11.18
N TRP A 100 -5.11 -1.07 -10.78
CA TRP A 100 -4.62 -1.73 -9.56
C TRP A 100 -4.70 -0.82 -8.33
N SER A 101 -4.62 0.50 -8.51
CA SER A 101 -4.62 1.45 -7.40
C SER A 101 -6.01 1.55 -6.78
N LYS A 102 -6.11 1.19 -5.50
CA LYS A 102 -7.33 1.39 -4.72
C LYS A 102 -7.61 2.90 -4.56
N PRO A 103 -8.82 3.38 -4.86
CA PRO A 103 -9.16 4.79 -4.69
C PRO A 103 -9.13 5.24 -3.22
N SER A 104 -8.52 6.40 -2.99
CA SER A 104 -8.56 7.11 -1.70
C SER A 104 -9.48 8.31 -1.80
N LEU A 105 -10.45 8.41 -0.90
CA LEU A 105 -11.42 9.49 -0.90
C LEU A 105 -11.08 10.54 0.17
N GLY A 106 -11.44 11.78 -0.12
CA GLY A 106 -11.33 12.87 0.84
C GLY A 106 -12.03 14.13 0.34
N TYR A 107 -12.28 15.06 1.26
CA TYR A 107 -12.71 16.39 0.88
C TYR A 107 -11.50 17.27 0.59
N ILE A 108 -11.67 18.21 -0.33
CA ILE A 108 -10.70 19.26 -0.63
C ILE A 108 -11.43 20.59 -0.77
N ASN A 109 -10.73 21.71 -0.59
CA ASN A 109 -11.25 23.00 -1.03
C ASN A 109 -11.03 23.15 -2.55
N TRP A 110 -12.07 22.89 -3.33
CA TRP A 110 -12.06 23.10 -4.77
C TRP A 110 -12.71 24.44 -5.11
N GLN A 111 -11.90 25.39 -5.54
CA GLN A 111 -12.34 26.73 -5.98
C GLN A 111 -13.15 27.49 -4.91
N GLY A 112 -12.79 27.34 -3.64
CA GLY A 112 -13.46 28.01 -2.51
C GLY A 112 -14.65 27.24 -1.94
N GLN A 113 -14.90 26.00 -2.38
CA GLN A 113 -15.98 25.15 -1.89
C GLN A 113 -15.49 23.74 -1.52
N PRO A 114 -15.95 23.15 -0.42
CA PRO A 114 -15.67 21.74 -0.11
C PRO A 114 -16.18 20.83 -1.23
N LYS A 115 -15.31 19.96 -1.74
CA LYS A 115 -15.65 18.99 -2.78
C LYS A 115 -15.11 17.62 -2.41
N LEU A 116 -15.98 16.61 -2.44
CA LEU A 116 -15.58 15.22 -2.28
C LEU A 116 -14.91 14.73 -3.57
N VAL A 117 -13.72 14.18 -3.43
CA VAL A 117 -12.93 13.65 -4.54
C VAL A 117 -12.44 12.25 -4.23
N PHE A 118 -11.99 11.55 -5.26
CA PHE A 118 -11.13 10.37 -5.09
C PHE A 118 -9.84 10.52 -5.88
N PHE A 119 -8.77 10.05 -5.26
CA PHE A 119 -7.42 9.99 -5.80
C PHE A 119 -7.11 8.54 -6.19
N VAL A 120 -6.52 8.36 -7.38
CA VAL A 120 -6.02 7.07 -7.84
C VAL A 120 -4.64 7.22 -8.47
N GLY A 121 -3.81 6.20 -8.28
CA GLY A 121 -2.61 6.00 -9.07
C GLY A 121 -2.95 5.77 -10.54
N GLY A 122 -2.02 6.09 -11.44
CA GLY A 122 -2.23 5.90 -12.87
C GLY A 122 -2.43 4.45 -13.27
N GLY A 123 -1.99 3.48 -12.46
CA GLY A 123 -2.20 2.05 -12.68
C GLY A 123 -0.95 1.29 -13.12
N TYR A 124 -1.13 0.03 -13.48
CA TYR A 124 -0.05 -0.88 -13.86
C TYR A 124 0.12 -0.92 -15.38
N ASP A 125 1.33 -0.68 -15.86
CA ASP A 125 1.69 -0.77 -17.28
C ASP A 125 1.86 -2.23 -17.72
N ALA A 126 0.78 -2.77 -18.29
CA ALA A 126 0.72 -4.07 -18.94
C ALA A 126 0.48 -3.98 -20.46
N ILE A 127 0.60 -2.79 -21.06
CA ILE A 127 0.14 -2.56 -22.44
C ILE A 127 1.23 -2.97 -23.45
N GLY A 128 0.89 -3.92 -24.32
CA GLY A 128 1.64 -4.25 -25.54
C GLY A 128 2.96 -5.01 -25.34
N THR A 129 3.70 -5.19 -26.43
CA THR A 129 5.08 -5.70 -26.42
C THR A 129 5.96 -4.68 -25.70
N VAL A 130 6.40 -5.02 -24.50
CA VAL A 130 7.23 -4.17 -23.64
C VAL A 130 8.68 -4.57 -23.75
N ASN A 131 9.55 -3.59 -23.96
CA ASN A 131 10.98 -3.81 -24.12
C ASN A 131 11.64 -4.11 -22.77
N CYS A 132 11.61 -5.38 -22.37
CA CYS A 132 12.44 -5.88 -21.27
C CYS A 132 13.84 -6.22 -21.81
N ARG A 133 14.87 -5.78 -21.08
CA ARG A 133 16.26 -6.13 -21.40
C ARG A 133 16.55 -7.63 -21.25
N ASP A 134 15.86 -8.28 -20.33
CA ASP A 134 15.99 -9.71 -20.07
C ASP A 134 15.08 -10.50 -21.03
N ILE A 135 15.70 -11.20 -21.98
CA ILE A 135 14.98 -11.97 -23.01
C ILE A 135 14.10 -13.09 -22.44
N ARG A 136 14.30 -13.50 -21.18
CA ARG A 136 13.45 -14.49 -20.51
C ARG A 136 12.06 -13.94 -20.17
N PHE A 137 11.94 -12.61 -20.08
CA PHE A 137 10.74 -11.90 -19.68
C PHE A 137 10.21 -10.98 -20.78
N GLN A 138 10.32 -11.43 -22.04
CA GLN A 138 9.78 -10.70 -23.18
C GLN A 138 8.28 -10.43 -22.99
N ASP A 139 7.87 -9.18 -23.16
CA ASP A 139 6.47 -8.73 -23.03
C ASP A 139 5.87 -8.81 -21.63
N GLN A 140 6.72 -8.91 -20.60
CA GLN A 140 6.29 -9.09 -19.21
C GLN A 140 6.37 -7.80 -18.36
N GLY A 141 6.85 -6.68 -18.88
CA GLY A 141 6.73 -5.36 -18.24
C GLY A 141 7.31 -5.34 -16.83
N TYR A 142 6.56 -4.87 -15.84
CA TYR A 142 6.99 -4.88 -14.44
C TYR A 142 7.03 -6.27 -13.78
N TRP A 143 6.93 -7.37 -14.53
CA TRP A 143 7.37 -8.69 -14.08
C TRP A 143 8.87 -8.90 -14.35
N CYS A 144 9.39 -8.35 -15.46
CA CYS A 144 10.82 -8.35 -15.76
C CYS A 144 11.57 -7.49 -14.74
N PRO A 145 12.55 -8.01 -13.97
CA PRO A 145 13.29 -7.21 -12.98
C PRO A 145 13.99 -5.99 -13.60
N HIS A 146 14.41 -6.10 -14.87
CA HIS A 146 15.13 -5.07 -15.60
C HIS A 146 14.24 -4.14 -16.44
N TYR A 147 12.92 -4.22 -16.32
CA TYR A 147 12.03 -3.29 -17.02
C TYR A 147 12.19 -1.88 -16.47
N ASN A 148 12.55 -0.95 -17.38
CA ASN A 148 12.74 0.46 -17.10
C ASN A 148 12.17 1.29 -18.27
N PRO A 149 10.85 1.59 -18.26
CA PRO A 149 10.22 2.32 -19.35
C PRO A 149 10.65 3.79 -19.38
N VAL A 150 10.61 4.38 -20.58
CA VAL A 150 10.76 5.84 -20.74
C VAL A 150 9.56 6.56 -20.11
N LEU A 151 8.35 6.05 -20.34
CA LEU A 151 7.11 6.46 -19.71
C LEU A 151 6.14 5.27 -19.69
N ALA A 152 5.65 4.91 -18.51
CA ALA A 152 4.71 3.83 -18.30
C ALA A 152 3.26 4.26 -18.57
N ASN A 153 2.44 3.39 -19.18
CA ASN A 153 0.99 3.53 -19.13
C ASN A 153 0.52 3.12 -17.74
N GLY A 154 0.26 4.09 -16.88
CA GLY A 154 0.22 3.87 -15.43
C GLY A 154 0.93 4.96 -14.65
N ALA A 155 1.68 5.82 -15.34
CA ALA A 155 2.43 6.89 -14.72
C ALA A 155 1.54 8.01 -14.19
N GLY A 156 1.91 8.50 -13.01
CA GLY A 156 1.27 9.66 -12.39
C GLY A 156 0.08 9.31 -11.50
N ILE A 157 -0.65 10.35 -11.08
CA ILE A 157 -1.84 10.24 -10.23
C ILE A 157 -2.96 11.16 -10.74
N TYR A 158 -4.20 10.80 -10.42
CA TYR A 158 -5.41 11.45 -10.91
C TYR A 158 -6.35 11.74 -9.75
N MET A 159 -7.02 12.89 -9.82
CA MET A 159 -8.06 13.33 -8.88
C MET A 159 -9.34 13.59 -9.64
N PHE A 160 -10.38 12.84 -9.29
CA PHE A 160 -11.69 12.92 -9.90
C PHE A 160 -12.71 13.45 -8.91
N ASP A 161 -13.70 14.17 -9.43
CA ASP A 161 -14.91 14.50 -8.68
C ASP A 161 -15.66 13.21 -8.34
N ALA A 162 -15.90 12.96 -7.04
CA ALA A 162 -16.55 11.73 -6.59
C ALA A 162 -18.04 11.66 -6.95
N GLN A 163 -18.67 12.81 -7.25
CA GLN A 163 -20.08 12.89 -7.61
C GLN A 163 -20.32 12.65 -9.09
N ASN A 164 -19.51 13.25 -9.98
CA ASN A 164 -19.76 13.21 -11.43
C ASN A 164 -18.61 12.61 -12.27
N GLY A 165 -17.47 12.28 -11.66
CA GLY A 165 -16.32 11.71 -12.34
C GLY A 165 -15.49 12.66 -13.18
N ALA A 166 -15.75 13.97 -13.14
CA ALA A 166 -14.95 14.95 -13.86
C ALA A 166 -13.48 14.86 -13.42
N LEU A 167 -12.55 14.86 -14.38
CA LEU A 167 -11.12 14.91 -14.08
C LEU A 167 -10.73 16.32 -13.64
N LEU A 168 -10.57 16.50 -12.32
CA LEU A 168 -10.26 17.79 -11.72
C LEU A 168 -8.78 18.11 -11.83
N TRP A 169 -7.93 17.14 -11.50
CA TRP A 169 -6.49 17.30 -11.55
C TRP A 169 -5.78 16.00 -11.90
N TRP A 170 -4.62 16.11 -12.55
CA TRP A 170 -3.69 15.01 -12.71
C TRP A 170 -2.24 15.47 -12.75
N ALA A 171 -1.34 14.57 -12.41
CA ALA A 171 0.09 14.81 -12.48
C ALA A 171 0.83 13.63 -13.10
N SER A 172 1.79 13.93 -13.96
CA SER A 172 2.55 12.98 -14.75
C SER A 172 3.71 13.69 -15.46
N ALA A 173 4.68 12.94 -15.99
CA ALA A 173 5.66 13.46 -16.94
C ALA A 173 5.04 13.90 -18.29
N ASN A 174 3.73 13.65 -18.53
CA ASN A 174 2.98 14.18 -19.68
C ASN A 174 1.83 15.12 -19.30
N ALA A 175 1.78 15.58 -18.05
CA ALA A 175 0.65 16.34 -17.55
C ALA A 175 0.55 17.74 -18.17
N THR A 176 -0.54 17.98 -18.89
CA THR A 176 -0.94 19.30 -19.41
C THR A 176 -2.44 19.51 -19.24
N GLN A 177 -2.87 20.77 -19.12
CA GLN A 177 -4.31 21.11 -19.06
C GLN A 177 -5.02 20.86 -20.40
N THR A 178 -4.29 20.93 -21.52
CA THR A 178 -4.83 20.67 -22.87
C THR A 178 -5.35 19.24 -23.06
N LEU A 179 -5.06 18.34 -22.11
CA LEU A 179 -5.52 16.95 -22.10
C LEU A 179 -6.83 16.74 -21.30
N GLY A 180 -7.55 17.83 -21.00
CA GLY A 180 -8.95 17.81 -20.57
C GLY A 180 -9.18 17.95 -19.06
N ALA A 181 -8.14 17.85 -18.24
CA ALA A 181 -8.24 18.08 -16.80
C ALA A 181 -8.36 19.58 -16.49
N ALA A 182 -9.10 19.95 -15.43
CA ALA A 182 -9.23 21.35 -15.01
C ALA A 182 -7.89 21.93 -14.51
N GLN A 183 -7.07 21.14 -13.84
CA GLN A 183 -5.70 21.47 -13.45
C GLN A 183 -4.76 20.33 -13.83
N ALA A 184 -3.49 20.63 -14.09
CA ALA A 184 -2.49 19.62 -14.40
C ALA A 184 -1.12 20.05 -13.87
N THR A 185 -0.33 19.10 -13.38
CA THR A 185 1.02 19.37 -12.88
C THR A 185 2.03 18.45 -13.53
N TYR A 186 2.87 19.02 -14.39
CA TYR A 186 4.02 18.31 -14.95
C TYR A 186 5.07 18.06 -13.87
N HIS A 187 5.58 16.83 -13.79
CA HIS A 187 6.76 16.51 -13.01
C HIS A 187 7.58 15.43 -13.72
N ALA A 188 8.82 15.75 -14.12
CA ALA A 188 9.64 14.91 -14.99
C ALA A 188 9.90 13.50 -14.44
N ALA A 189 9.92 13.32 -13.12
CA ALA A 189 10.13 12.01 -12.50
C ALA A 189 8.87 11.12 -12.48
N LEU A 190 7.65 11.67 -12.70
CA LEU A 190 6.41 10.88 -12.68
C LEU A 190 6.22 10.10 -13.98
N LYS A 191 7.10 9.13 -14.22
CA LYS A 191 7.15 8.34 -15.46
C LYS A 191 6.92 6.84 -15.25
N TYR A 192 6.80 6.36 -14.01
CA TYR A 192 6.61 4.95 -13.68
C TYR A 192 5.21 4.66 -13.15
N SER A 193 4.76 3.41 -13.29
CA SER A 193 3.46 2.94 -12.80
C SER A 193 3.23 3.26 -11.33
N VAL A 194 2.10 3.90 -11.01
CA VAL A 194 1.63 4.11 -9.64
C VAL A 194 0.45 3.17 -9.40
N VAL A 195 0.72 2.07 -8.71
CA VAL A 195 -0.26 0.98 -8.51
C VAL A 195 -0.79 0.90 -7.09
N ALA A 196 -0.08 1.50 -6.13
CA ALA A 196 -0.48 1.50 -4.73
C ALA A 196 -1.66 2.44 -4.49
N GLN A 197 -2.39 2.21 -3.40
CA GLN A 197 -3.29 3.21 -2.84
C GLN A 197 -2.50 4.47 -2.44
N ILE A 198 -3.08 5.65 -2.65
CA ILE A 198 -2.50 6.93 -2.23
C ILE A 198 -2.83 7.17 -0.76
N ASN A 199 -1.84 7.47 0.07
CA ASN A 199 -2.08 7.85 1.46
C ASN A 199 -2.42 9.34 1.54
N THR A 200 -3.59 9.68 2.10
CA THR A 200 -4.09 11.06 2.24
C THR A 200 -3.95 11.52 3.68
N ILE A 201 -3.43 12.72 3.89
CA ILE A 201 -3.27 13.33 5.22
C ILE A 201 -3.99 14.67 5.24
N ASP A 202 -4.82 14.84 6.27
CA ASP A 202 -5.33 16.11 6.78
C ASP A 202 -4.39 16.52 7.92
N ARG A 203 -3.65 17.62 7.73
CA ARG A 203 -2.53 17.96 8.64
C ARG A 203 -2.96 18.87 9.79
N ASP A 204 -4.05 19.61 9.61
CA ASP A 204 -4.56 20.59 10.59
C ASP A 204 -5.94 20.23 11.16
N ALA A 205 -6.45 19.05 10.78
CA ALA A 205 -7.69 18.45 11.24
C ALA A 205 -8.94 19.28 10.89
N ASP A 206 -8.92 19.99 9.75
CA ASP A 206 -10.06 20.76 9.24
C ASP A 206 -11.07 19.91 8.41
N GLY A 207 -10.74 18.63 8.18
CA GLY A 207 -11.54 17.68 7.41
C GLY A 207 -11.19 17.66 5.92
N LEU A 208 -10.19 18.42 5.47
CA LEU A 208 -9.72 18.49 4.09
C LEU A 208 -8.36 17.81 3.93
N VAL A 209 -8.15 17.17 2.78
CA VAL A 209 -6.88 16.53 2.46
C VAL A 209 -5.87 17.59 2.06
N ASP A 210 -4.79 17.70 2.83
CA ASP A 210 -3.67 18.63 2.57
C ASP A 210 -2.49 17.97 1.88
N THR A 211 -2.34 16.66 2.03
CA THR A 211 -1.15 15.98 1.56
C THR A 211 -1.46 14.60 1.01
N LEU A 212 -0.80 14.26 -0.10
CA LEU A 212 -0.81 12.94 -0.69
C LEU A 212 0.59 12.34 -0.63
N TYR A 213 0.74 11.14 -0.09
CA TYR A 213 1.93 10.31 -0.26
C TYR A 213 1.62 9.12 -1.17
N PHE A 214 2.48 8.91 -2.15
CA PHE A 214 2.38 7.76 -3.05
C PHE A 214 3.76 7.32 -3.50
N ALA A 215 3.84 6.09 -3.99
CA ALA A 215 5.06 5.52 -4.52
C ALA A 215 4.81 4.83 -5.85
N ASP A 216 5.85 4.72 -6.65
CA ASP A 216 5.80 4.08 -7.96
C ASP A 216 6.63 2.79 -8.02
N LEU A 217 6.44 2.05 -9.11
CA LEU A 217 7.19 0.82 -9.39
C LEU A 217 8.61 1.10 -9.91
N GLY A 218 9.03 2.36 -9.99
CA GLY A 218 10.40 2.77 -10.34
C GLY A 218 11.29 2.97 -9.12
N GLY A 219 10.78 2.78 -7.91
CA GLY A 219 11.54 2.98 -6.67
C GLY A 219 11.52 4.43 -6.18
N GLN A 220 10.44 5.16 -6.44
CA GLN A 220 10.32 6.56 -6.05
C GLN A 220 9.12 6.77 -5.13
N VAL A 221 9.27 7.71 -4.20
CA VAL A 221 8.20 8.14 -3.27
C VAL A 221 8.00 9.63 -3.44
N PHE A 222 6.75 10.06 -3.50
CA PHE A 222 6.37 11.44 -3.75
C PHE A 222 5.43 11.96 -2.68
N ARG A 223 5.52 13.27 -2.45
CA ARG A 223 4.55 14.06 -1.70
C ARG A 223 3.87 15.06 -2.63
N VAL A 224 2.57 15.26 -2.48
CA VAL A 224 1.84 16.38 -3.08
C VAL A 224 1.35 17.29 -1.98
N ASP A 225 1.65 18.58 -2.11
CA ASP A 225 1.16 19.61 -1.19
C ASP A 225 -0.12 20.23 -1.78
N LEU A 226 -1.26 19.99 -1.13
CA LEU A 226 -2.56 20.58 -1.45
C LEU A 226 -2.81 21.75 -0.49
N ASN A 227 -2.90 22.96 -1.03
CA ASN A 227 -3.17 24.14 -0.20
C ASN A 227 -4.69 24.41 -0.17
N ASN A 228 -5.38 23.93 0.86
CA ASN A 228 -6.82 24.16 1.02
C ASN A 228 -7.19 25.61 1.36
N GLN A 229 -6.23 26.53 1.50
CA GLN A 229 -6.47 27.96 1.75
C GLN A 229 -6.62 28.80 0.47
N VAL A 230 -6.73 28.15 -0.69
CA VAL A 230 -6.84 28.80 -2.00
C VAL A 230 -8.22 29.40 -2.26
N ARG A 231 -8.25 30.51 -3.01
CA ARG A 231 -9.48 31.12 -3.55
C ARG A 231 -9.82 30.54 -4.93
N ALA A 232 -11.00 30.86 -5.47
CA ALA A 232 -11.58 30.28 -6.68
C ALA A 232 -10.66 30.18 -7.93
N GLU A 233 -9.65 31.06 -8.05
CA GLU A 233 -8.75 31.13 -9.21
C GLU A 233 -7.35 30.55 -8.98
N GLN A 234 -7.05 30.08 -7.77
CA GLN A 234 -5.73 29.56 -7.43
C GLN A 234 -5.67 28.03 -7.58
N SER A 235 -4.52 27.53 -8.02
CA SER A 235 -4.24 26.08 -8.08
C SER A 235 -4.27 25.50 -6.67
N LEU A 236 -5.07 24.44 -6.46
CA LEU A 236 -5.09 23.70 -5.21
C LEU A 236 -3.73 23.05 -4.95
N VAL A 237 -3.17 22.45 -6.01
CA VAL A 237 -1.86 21.79 -5.92
C VAL A 237 -0.78 22.85 -5.90
N LYS A 238 -0.06 22.93 -4.77
CA LYS A 238 1.06 23.84 -4.58
C LYS A 238 2.31 23.33 -5.28
N ARG A 239 2.64 22.05 -5.10
CA ARG A 239 3.79 21.37 -5.70
C ARG A 239 3.72 19.87 -5.52
N ILE A 240 4.58 19.17 -6.25
CA ILE A 240 4.91 17.76 -6.07
C ILE A 240 6.40 17.70 -5.73
N VAL A 241 6.74 16.92 -4.72
CA VAL A 241 8.12 16.72 -4.26
C VAL A 241 8.44 15.24 -4.37
N LYS A 242 9.52 14.89 -5.07
CA LYS A 242 10.08 13.55 -4.98
C LYS A 242 10.84 13.46 -3.66
N ILE A 243 10.37 12.63 -2.73
CA ILE A 243 10.92 12.47 -1.38
C ILE A 243 12.04 11.42 -1.38
N LEU A 244 11.81 10.28 -2.04
CA LEU A 244 12.77 9.19 -2.15
C LEU A 244 13.02 8.85 -3.62
N ASP A 245 14.27 8.55 -3.95
CA ASP A 245 14.69 8.06 -5.25
C ASP A 245 15.73 6.94 -5.10
N VAL A 246 15.23 5.70 -5.00
CA VAL A 246 16.03 4.48 -4.96
C VAL A 246 16.03 3.75 -6.31
N HIS A 247 15.67 4.46 -7.37
CA HIS A 247 15.65 3.96 -8.73
C HIS A 247 17.02 3.44 -9.20
N GLN A 248 16.99 2.37 -9.98
CA GLN A 248 18.16 1.75 -10.62
C GLN A 248 18.04 1.87 -12.14
N GLU A 249 18.92 2.67 -12.75
CA GLU A 249 18.88 2.97 -14.19
C GLU A 249 19.04 1.73 -15.07
N GLN A 250 19.82 0.75 -14.60
CA GLN A 250 20.07 -0.50 -15.32
C GLN A 250 19.00 -1.57 -15.05
N GLY A 251 17.90 -1.21 -14.37
CA GLY A 251 16.89 -2.14 -13.89
C GLY A 251 17.18 -2.66 -12.48
N GLY A 252 16.24 -3.42 -11.91
CA GLY A 252 16.31 -3.85 -10.51
C GLY A 252 15.92 -2.76 -9.50
N SER A 253 15.09 -1.80 -9.91
CA SER A 253 14.56 -0.81 -8.95
C SER A 253 13.65 -1.51 -7.93
N PRO A 254 13.70 -1.13 -6.64
CA PRO A 254 12.70 -1.57 -5.67
C PRO A 254 11.30 -1.18 -6.15
N ARG A 255 10.36 -2.13 -6.11
CA ARG A 255 8.99 -1.92 -6.60
C ARG A 255 8.01 -1.79 -5.44
N PHE A 256 7.33 -0.66 -5.33
CA PHE A 256 6.38 -0.38 -4.25
C PHE A 256 4.94 -0.63 -4.70
N TYR A 257 4.38 -1.79 -4.32
CA TYR A 257 3.00 -2.19 -4.70
C TYR A 257 1.93 -1.79 -3.69
N HIS A 258 2.32 -1.43 -2.46
CA HIS A 258 1.41 -1.20 -1.35
C HIS A 258 1.41 0.26 -0.91
N MET A 259 0.31 0.64 -0.24
CA MET A 259 0.11 2.01 0.26
C MET A 259 1.28 2.41 1.16
N PRO A 260 1.90 3.59 0.97
CA PRO A 260 2.86 4.10 1.94
C PRO A 260 2.21 4.23 3.31
N SER A 261 2.83 3.67 4.35
CA SER A 261 2.39 3.82 5.74
C SER A 261 3.08 5.04 6.34
N VAL A 262 2.34 5.87 7.07
CA VAL A 262 2.87 7.12 7.62
C VAL A 262 2.73 7.15 9.13
N SER A 263 3.72 7.70 9.81
CA SER A 263 3.69 7.96 11.25
C SER A 263 4.38 9.29 11.55
N ILE A 264 3.89 10.00 12.57
CA ILE A 264 4.38 11.33 12.94
C ILE A 264 5.27 11.19 14.17
N HIS A 265 6.43 11.82 14.14
CA HIS A 265 7.45 11.74 15.17
C HIS A 265 7.95 13.13 15.57
N LEU A 266 8.36 13.27 16.82
CA LEU A 266 9.05 14.46 17.32
C LEU A 266 10.48 14.06 17.67
N GLN A 267 11.45 14.76 17.07
CA GLN A 267 12.85 14.58 17.45
C GLN A 267 13.11 15.28 18.78
N SER A 268 13.88 14.64 19.67
CA SER A 268 14.33 15.27 20.92
C SER A 268 14.99 16.62 20.61
N ASN A 269 14.49 17.70 21.23
CA ASN A 269 14.93 19.09 21.06
C ASN A 269 14.44 19.82 19.79
N GLN A 270 13.54 19.24 18.98
CA GLN A 270 12.86 19.96 17.90
C GLN A 270 11.37 20.14 18.23
N GLN A 271 10.83 21.33 17.93
CA GLN A 271 9.40 21.61 18.08
C GLN A 271 8.58 21.19 16.85
N THR A 272 9.22 20.99 15.71
CA THR A 272 8.56 20.62 14.45
C THR A 272 8.56 19.10 14.30
N PRO A 273 7.38 18.46 14.13
CA PRO A 273 7.32 17.03 13.86
C PRO A 273 7.81 16.71 12.45
N TYR A 274 8.34 15.50 12.28
CA TYR A 274 8.66 14.92 10.98
C TYR A 274 7.78 13.68 10.73
N VAL A 275 7.58 13.36 9.46
CA VAL A 275 6.84 12.16 9.06
C VAL A 275 7.80 11.06 8.66
N SER A 276 7.59 9.87 9.22
CA SER A 276 8.23 8.65 8.74
C SER A 276 7.30 7.97 7.76
N ILE A 277 7.74 7.88 6.51
CA ILE A 277 7.04 7.22 5.41
C ILE A 277 7.68 5.85 5.20
N ILE A 278 6.90 4.81 5.42
CA ILE A 278 7.36 3.43 5.48
C ILE A 278 6.73 2.63 4.34
N LEU A 279 7.56 1.92 3.59
CA LEU A 279 7.15 1.09 2.48
C LEU A 279 7.97 -0.20 2.47
N HIS A 280 7.44 -1.24 1.85
CA HIS A 280 8.22 -2.42 1.50
C HIS A 280 8.18 -2.64 -0.01
N SER A 281 9.23 -3.26 -0.52
CA SER A 281 9.31 -3.59 -1.93
C SER A 281 9.29 -5.09 -2.16
N GLY A 282 9.19 -5.44 -3.44
CA GLY A 282 9.24 -6.80 -3.94
C GLY A 282 8.04 -7.05 -4.85
N HIS A 283 8.19 -7.99 -5.78
CA HIS A 283 7.12 -8.32 -6.68
C HIS A 283 6.40 -9.59 -6.19
N PRO A 284 5.12 -9.48 -5.79
CA PRO A 284 4.39 -10.61 -5.20
C PRO A 284 4.24 -11.84 -6.10
N LEU A 285 4.54 -11.71 -7.40
CA LEU A 285 4.23 -12.72 -8.41
C LEU A 285 5.45 -13.27 -9.15
N ILE A 286 6.69 -12.86 -8.87
CA ILE A 286 7.86 -13.48 -9.53
C ILE A 286 8.07 -14.91 -9.00
N ALA A 287 8.36 -15.88 -9.89
CA ALA A 287 8.65 -17.26 -9.53
C ALA A 287 10.15 -17.47 -9.30
N LEU A 288 10.54 -18.22 -8.25
CA LEU A 288 11.94 -18.51 -7.86
C LEU A 288 12.84 -19.08 -8.97
N ASN A 289 12.27 -19.67 -10.01
CA ASN A 289 13.00 -20.25 -11.13
C ASN A 289 13.47 -19.18 -12.14
N GLU A 290 12.96 -17.96 -12.01
CA GLU A 290 13.20 -16.85 -12.94
C GLU A 290 14.06 -15.73 -12.31
N VAL A 291 14.53 -15.90 -11.07
CA VAL A 291 15.04 -14.80 -10.23
C VAL A 291 16.55 -14.64 -10.28
N GLU A 292 17.01 -13.48 -10.74
CA GLU A 292 18.09 -12.75 -10.05
C GLU A 292 17.46 -12.01 -8.89
N THR A 293 17.87 -12.30 -7.65
CA THR A 293 17.27 -11.63 -6.48
C THR A 293 17.56 -10.15 -6.59
N ASN A 294 16.53 -9.31 -6.54
CA ASN A 294 16.76 -7.89 -6.52
C ASN A 294 17.42 -7.52 -5.17
N LYS A 295 18.74 -7.32 -5.21
CA LYS A 295 19.54 -7.00 -4.01
C LYS A 295 19.12 -5.70 -3.33
N TYR A 296 18.31 -4.89 -4.00
CA TYR A 296 17.77 -3.62 -3.53
C TYR A 296 16.40 -3.76 -2.87
N ASP A 297 15.74 -4.94 -2.93
CA ASP A 297 14.46 -5.11 -2.26
C ASP A 297 14.59 -5.12 -0.74
N GLY A 298 13.58 -4.57 -0.06
CA GLY A 298 13.63 -4.37 1.38
C GLY A 298 12.44 -3.64 1.97
N LEU A 299 12.52 -3.40 3.27
CA LEU A 299 11.68 -2.47 4.02
C LEU A 299 12.40 -1.12 4.10
N PHE A 300 11.71 -0.05 3.77
CA PHE A 300 12.23 1.31 3.71
C PHE A 300 11.46 2.19 4.68
N ALA A 301 12.17 3.13 5.31
CA ALA A 301 11.59 4.29 5.94
C ALA A 301 12.35 5.53 5.48
N VAL A 302 11.63 6.55 5.05
CA VAL A 302 12.18 7.86 4.67
C VAL A 302 11.52 8.95 5.51
N TYR A 303 12.31 9.92 5.97
CA TYR A 303 11.85 10.97 6.87
C TYR A 303 11.61 12.27 6.11
N ASP A 304 10.37 12.73 6.14
CA ASP A 304 9.95 14.02 5.63
C ASP A 304 9.92 15.06 6.76
N TYR A 305 10.90 15.97 6.72
CA TYR A 305 11.08 17.04 7.69
C TYR A 305 10.32 18.33 7.34
N ASP A 306 9.49 18.30 6.30
CA ASP A 306 8.79 19.48 5.82
C ASP A 306 7.31 19.51 6.20
N LEU A 307 6.62 18.37 6.26
CA LEU A 307 5.16 18.35 6.45
C LEU A 307 4.71 19.08 7.72
N GLY A 308 5.45 18.92 8.83
CA GLY A 308 5.15 19.56 10.10
C GLY A 308 5.43 21.07 10.15
N ARG A 309 6.01 21.65 9.10
CA ARG A 309 6.44 23.05 9.12
C ARG A 309 5.25 24.01 8.94
N PRO A 310 5.19 25.09 9.73
CA PRO A 310 4.13 26.10 9.56
C PRO A 310 4.26 26.87 8.23
N ASP A 311 5.47 26.98 7.67
CA ASP A 311 5.76 27.70 6.44
C ASP A 311 5.70 26.80 5.18
N LEU A 312 5.18 25.57 5.27
CA LEU A 312 5.20 24.58 4.18
C LEU A 312 4.76 25.18 2.83
N TYR A 313 3.65 25.92 2.76
CA TYR A 313 3.13 26.43 1.48
C TYR A 313 3.85 27.69 0.95
N SER A 314 4.63 28.38 1.78
CA SER A 314 5.36 29.59 1.40
C SER A 314 6.86 29.35 1.17
N THR A 315 7.45 28.34 1.83
CA THR A 315 8.87 28.03 1.68
C THR A 315 9.21 27.56 0.27
N LYS A 316 10.39 27.98 -0.21
CA LYS A 316 11.04 27.47 -1.41
C LYS A 316 12.12 26.43 -1.11
N GLN A 317 12.57 26.35 0.14
CA GLN A 317 13.61 25.41 0.59
C GLN A 317 12.95 24.27 1.35
N LEU A 318 13.15 23.06 0.83
CA LEU A 318 12.71 21.81 1.43
C LEU A 318 13.85 21.17 2.18
N ASN A 319 13.55 20.58 3.33
CA ASN A 319 14.49 19.82 4.14
C ASN A 319 14.64 18.39 3.63
N THR A 320 13.60 17.81 2.99
CA THR A 320 13.65 16.47 2.42
C THR A 320 13.29 16.50 0.94
N GLU A 321 14.24 16.16 0.07
CA GLU A 321 14.01 16.01 -1.37
C GLU A 321 14.99 15.00 -1.97
N SER A 322 14.48 14.09 -2.81
CA SER A 322 15.22 13.12 -3.61
C SER A 322 16.28 12.33 -2.83
N VAL A 323 15.89 11.84 -1.64
CA VAL A 323 16.75 11.01 -0.79
C VAL A 323 17.15 9.74 -1.54
N LYS A 324 18.45 9.44 -1.58
CA LYS A 324 19.02 8.28 -2.26
C LYS A 324 19.43 7.17 -1.29
N PHE A 325 19.76 6.00 -1.83
CA PHE A 325 20.22 4.84 -1.04
C PHE A 325 21.38 5.14 -0.08
N ASP A 326 22.36 5.91 -0.52
CA ASP A 326 23.55 6.29 0.27
C ASP A 326 23.24 7.25 1.41
N GLN A 327 22.06 7.88 1.38
CA GLN A 327 21.55 8.76 2.44
C GLN A 327 20.65 8.03 3.44
N LEU A 328 20.28 6.78 3.17
CA LEU A 328 19.55 5.91 4.09
C LEU A 328 20.51 5.04 4.88
N VAL A 329 20.20 4.83 6.16
CA VAL A 329 20.93 3.84 6.96
C VAL A 329 20.58 2.44 6.50
N ARG A 330 21.59 1.67 6.08
CA ARG A 330 21.42 0.23 5.90
C ARG A 330 21.35 -0.48 7.25
N ILE A 331 20.20 -1.08 7.57
CA ILE A 331 20.04 -1.87 8.79
C ILE A 331 20.55 -3.28 8.53
N GLU A 332 21.75 -3.55 9.02
CA GLU A 332 22.31 -4.91 9.16
C GLU A 332 22.09 -5.48 10.56
N SER A 333 22.05 -4.58 11.55
CA SER A 333 21.67 -4.80 12.95
C SER A 333 21.10 -3.50 13.51
N MET A 334 20.21 -3.56 14.50
CA MET A 334 19.60 -2.35 15.10
C MET A 334 20.62 -1.49 15.85
N ASP A 335 21.72 -2.07 16.33
CA ASP A 335 22.85 -1.33 16.90
C ASP A 335 23.48 -0.35 15.91
N ASN A 336 23.48 -0.66 14.61
CA ASN A 336 23.98 0.23 13.55
C ASN A 336 23.04 1.40 13.27
N ALA A 337 21.74 1.25 13.53
CA ALA A 337 20.74 2.30 13.32
C ALA A 337 20.77 3.39 14.41
N LEU A 338 21.21 3.05 15.63
CA LEU A 338 21.22 3.98 16.77
C LEU A 338 22.50 4.82 16.88
N LYS A 339 23.64 4.35 16.33
CA LYS A 339 24.96 4.97 16.53
C LYS A 339 25.28 6.15 15.60
N ASN A 340 24.54 6.35 14.51
CA ASN A 340 24.99 7.19 13.39
C ASN A 340 24.26 8.54 13.17
N ASN A 341 23.53 9.11 14.14
CA ASN A 341 22.79 10.38 13.91
C ASN A 341 23.58 11.63 14.38
N PRO A 342 23.72 12.68 13.53
CA PRO A 342 22.59 13.55 13.21
C PRO A 342 22.38 13.83 11.70
N LYS A 343 21.10 13.76 11.29
CA LYS A 343 20.47 13.98 9.96
C LYS A 343 20.55 12.83 8.97
N GLN A 344 20.21 11.60 9.39
CA GLN A 344 19.93 10.52 8.45
C GLN A 344 18.48 10.56 7.98
N TYR A 345 18.27 10.63 6.67
CA TYR A 345 16.98 10.82 6.01
C TYR A 345 16.05 9.59 6.08
N GLY A 346 16.39 8.60 6.90
CA GLY A 346 15.67 7.35 7.02
C GLY A 346 16.61 6.14 7.06
N TRP A 347 16.04 4.98 6.81
CA TRP A 347 16.74 3.69 6.87
C TRP A 347 16.12 2.70 5.89
N TRP A 348 16.88 1.66 5.57
CA TRP A 348 16.39 0.52 4.80
C TRP A 348 16.90 -0.79 5.38
N TYR A 349 16.01 -1.75 5.52
CA TYR A 349 16.30 -3.13 5.93
C TYR A 349 16.22 -4.01 4.68
N PRO A 350 17.35 -4.53 4.17
CA PRO A 350 17.37 -5.34 2.97
C PRO A 350 16.69 -6.69 3.20
N TYR A 351 15.90 -7.14 2.24
CA TYR A 351 15.25 -8.46 2.24
C TYR A 351 16.18 -9.61 1.82
N GLN A 352 17.48 -9.36 1.78
CA GLN A 352 18.50 -10.33 1.37
C GLN A 352 18.42 -11.61 2.21
N VAL A 353 18.41 -12.74 1.51
CA VAL A 353 18.69 -14.08 2.06
C VAL A 353 20.09 -14.48 1.57
N PRO A 354 20.90 -15.23 2.35
CA PRO A 354 22.15 -15.78 1.85
C PRO A 354 21.95 -16.52 0.52
N ILE A 355 22.80 -16.22 -0.47
CA ILE A 355 22.77 -16.73 -1.86
C ILE A 355 22.64 -18.26 -1.93
N GLN A 356 23.02 -18.97 -0.87
CA GLN A 356 23.04 -20.43 -0.77
C GLN A 356 21.65 -21.07 -0.60
N GLN A 357 20.58 -20.32 -0.27
CA GLN A 357 19.28 -20.91 0.12
C GLN A 357 18.15 -20.80 -0.92
N ALA A 358 18.37 -20.16 -2.08
CA ALA A 358 17.35 -20.01 -3.13
C ALA A 358 15.98 -19.55 -2.59
N GLU A 359 16.00 -18.49 -1.79
CA GLU A 359 14.80 -17.87 -1.22
C GLU A 359 14.63 -16.44 -1.72
N VAL A 360 13.39 -15.98 -1.78
CA VAL A 360 13.02 -14.61 -2.13
C VAL A 360 12.04 -14.10 -1.10
N ASN A 361 12.35 -12.97 -0.48
CA ASN A 361 11.46 -12.25 0.42
C ASN A 361 10.81 -11.09 -0.36
N THR A 362 9.49 -10.93 -0.22
CA THR A 362 8.72 -9.85 -0.83
C THR A 362 7.80 -9.24 0.21
N GLY A 363 7.76 -7.91 0.28
CA GLY A 363 6.78 -7.20 1.08
C GLY A 363 5.36 -7.37 0.51
N ILE A 364 4.39 -7.72 1.35
CA ILE A 364 3.00 -7.89 0.95
C ILE A 364 2.04 -7.18 1.91
N GLY A 365 0.90 -6.70 1.42
CA GLY A 365 -0.14 -6.08 2.25
C GLY A 365 0.26 -4.75 2.87
N ASN A 366 -0.59 -4.18 3.73
CA ASN A 366 -0.28 -2.88 4.34
C ASN A 366 0.66 -3.01 5.53
N ILE A 367 1.43 -1.96 5.79
CA ILE A 367 2.30 -1.85 6.95
C ILE A 367 1.57 -1.07 8.04
N ILE A 368 1.61 -1.59 9.27
CA ILE A 368 0.98 -0.98 10.44
C ILE A 368 2.07 -0.43 11.35
N VAL A 369 1.90 0.81 11.80
CA VAL A 369 2.75 1.43 12.82
C VAL A 369 1.90 1.76 14.02
N MET A 370 2.22 1.17 15.18
CA MET A 370 1.52 1.41 16.44
C MET A 370 2.51 1.42 17.59
N ASN A 371 2.40 2.40 18.49
CA ASN A 371 3.23 2.52 19.70
C ASN A 371 4.74 2.38 19.42
N ASN A 372 5.23 3.06 18.36
CA ASN A 372 6.63 3.01 17.90
C ASN A 372 7.12 1.64 17.41
N VAL A 373 6.21 0.70 17.21
CA VAL A 373 6.48 -0.61 16.61
C VAL A 373 5.88 -0.67 15.21
N LEU A 374 6.70 -1.11 14.27
CA LEU A 374 6.34 -1.35 12.88
C LEU A 374 6.06 -2.84 12.68
N TYR A 375 4.96 -3.13 12.00
CA TYR A 375 4.51 -4.47 11.62
C TYR A 375 4.38 -4.54 10.09
N ALA A 376 5.19 -5.37 9.45
CA ALA A 376 5.19 -5.57 8.00
C ALA A 376 5.01 -7.03 7.66
N HIS A 377 4.09 -7.35 6.74
CA HIS A 377 3.96 -8.71 6.23
C HIS A 377 4.98 -8.94 5.11
N VAL A 378 5.68 -10.08 5.19
CA VAL A 378 6.72 -10.47 4.25
C VAL A 378 6.47 -11.91 3.83
N TYR A 379 6.28 -12.10 2.53
CA TYR A 379 6.15 -13.41 1.91
C TYR A 379 7.53 -13.93 1.50
N ARG A 380 7.91 -15.08 2.03
CA ARG A 380 9.15 -15.78 1.73
C ARG A 380 8.87 -16.99 0.85
N GLN A 381 9.36 -16.97 -0.37
CA GLN A 381 9.35 -18.12 -1.26
C GLN A 381 10.63 -18.94 -1.06
N THR A 382 10.54 -20.28 -1.04
CA THR A 382 11.73 -21.15 -0.95
C THR A 382 11.69 -22.26 -2.01
N LYS A 383 12.86 -22.69 -2.51
CA LYS A 383 12.98 -23.87 -3.42
C LYS A 383 12.99 -25.21 -2.68
N GLN A 384 13.03 -25.21 -1.35
CA GLN A 384 13.04 -26.44 -0.56
C GLN A 384 11.63 -27.01 -0.49
N ASN A 385 11.51 -28.34 -0.64
CA ASN A 385 10.24 -29.05 -0.42
C ASN A 385 9.72 -28.74 0.99
N LEU A 386 8.77 -27.82 1.10
CA LEU A 386 7.98 -27.69 2.32
C LEU A 386 7.26 -29.05 2.52
N ASN A 387 7.23 -29.56 3.75
CA ASN A 387 6.46 -30.76 4.10
C ASN A 387 4.96 -30.43 4.05
N LEU A 388 4.47 -30.16 2.85
CA LEU A 388 3.10 -29.79 2.57
C LEU A 388 2.17 -30.96 2.85
N HIS A 389 0.96 -30.63 3.29
CA HIS A 389 -0.12 -31.60 3.41
C HIS A 389 -0.28 -32.39 2.09
N PRO A 390 -0.52 -33.71 2.10
CA PRO A 390 -0.56 -34.56 0.89
C PRO A 390 -1.47 -34.05 -0.22
N TYR A 391 -2.51 -33.29 0.13
CA TYR A 391 -3.44 -32.64 -0.79
C TYR A 391 -2.76 -31.59 -1.70
N LEU A 392 -1.83 -30.79 -1.17
CA LEU A 392 -1.10 -29.75 -1.92
C LEU A 392 -0.01 -30.33 -2.83
N LYS A 393 0.38 -31.60 -2.63
CA LYS A 393 1.36 -32.28 -3.50
C LYS A 393 0.83 -32.57 -4.90
N GLN A 394 -0.48 -32.68 -5.09
CA GLN A 394 -1.09 -32.96 -6.41
C GLN A 394 -1.19 -31.72 -7.30
N CYS A 395 -1.05 -30.53 -6.72
CA CYS A 395 -1.10 -29.24 -7.38
C CYS A 395 0.33 -28.68 -7.62
N GLN A 396 1.40 -29.49 -7.53
CA GLN A 396 2.82 -29.07 -7.50
C GLN A 396 3.33 -28.24 -8.70
N ASN A 397 2.66 -28.28 -9.85
CA ASN A 397 3.15 -27.63 -11.07
C ASN A 397 2.76 -26.15 -11.20
N ASP A 398 1.78 -25.66 -10.42
CA ASP A 398 1.25 -24.29 -10.53
C ASP A 398 1.42 -23.43 -9.26
N PHE A 399 1.94 -24.01 -8.16
CA PHE A 399 1.92 -23.38 -6.84
C PHE A 399 3.31 -22.87 -6.43
N LYS A 400 3.41 -21.54 -6.26
CA LYS A 400 4.58 -20.87 -5.69
C LYS A 400 4.65 -21.20 -4.20
N GLN A 401 5.57 -22.08 -3.81
CA GLN A 401 5.75 -22.48 -2.40
C GLN A 401 6.35 -21.33 -1.60
N GLY A 402 5.69 -20.95 -0.50
CA GLY A 402 6.20 -19.90 0.37
C GLY A 402 5.40 -19.74 1.66
N GLN A 403 5.96 -18.97 2.58
CA GLN A 403 5.43 -18.72 3.92
C GLN A 403 5.34 -17.21 4.15
N THR A 404 4.28 -16.76 4.80
CA THR A 404 4.17 -15.36 5.24
C THR A 404 4.64 -15.20 6.67
N TYR A 405 5.44 -14.18 6.89
CA TYR A 405 5.95 -13.76 8.19
C TYR A 405 5.49 -12.35 8.53
N LEU A 406 5.22 -12.09 9.80
CA LEU A 406 5.09 -10.76 10.36
C LEU A 406 6.44 -10.30 10.88
N TYR A 407 7.00 -9.28 10.24
CA TYR A 407 8.23 -8.64 10.68
C TYR A 407 7.85 -7.53 11.65
N ARG A 408 8.48 -7.56 12.83
CA ARG A 408 8.28 -6.58 13.90
C ARG A 408 9.58 -5.86 14.17
N LEU A 409 9.58 -4.54 13.95
CA LEU A 409 10.75 -3.68 14.11
C LEU A 409 10.43 -2.51 15.03
N CYS A 410 11.40 -2.11 15.85
CA CYS A 410 11.35 -0.80 16.48
C CYS A 410 11.65 0.29 15.47
N LEU A 411 10.90 1.38 15.55
CA LEU A 411 11.28 2.59 14.83
C LEU A 411 12.57 3.17 15.47
N PRO A 412 13.59 3.53 14.67
CA PRO A 412 14.88 4.00 15.20
C PRO A 412 14.75 5.24 16.09
N GLY A 413 15.59 5.30 17.13
CA GLY A 413 15.59 6.38 18.12
C GLY A 413 14.58 6.19 19.25
N GLN A 414 13.77 5.13 19.22
CA GLN A 414 12.81 4.79 20.28
C GLN A 414 13.13 3.42 20.88
N ILE A 415 13.05 3.32 22.21
CA ILE A 415 13.07 2.04 22.91
C ILE A 415 11.63 1.52 22.87
N CYS A 416 11.34 0.50 22.07
CA CYS A 416 10.09 -0.23 22.25
C CYS A 416 10.12 -0.86 23.64
N LEU A 417 9.02 -0.79 24.38
CA LEU A 417 8.87 -1.41 25.71
C LEU A 417 8.96 -2.95 25.71
N ALA A 418 9.40 -3.56 24.62
CA ALA A 418 9.51 -4.99 24.45
C ALA A 418 10.81 -5.50 25.08
N GLN A 419 10.69 -6.02 26.30
CA GLN A 419 11.65 -6.99 26.82
C GLN A 419 11.76 -8.12 25.77
N ASN A 420 12.96 -8.36 25.21
CA ASN A 420 13.29 -9.47 24.31
C ASN A 420 13.11 -9.27 22.78
N LEU A 421 13.49 -8.13 22.19
CA LEU A 421 13.83 -8.15 20.76
C LEU A 421 15.18 -8.89 20.55
N SER A 422 15.24 -9.74 19.52
CA SER A 422 16.47 -10.42 19.08
C SER A 422 17.62 -9.41 18.90
N PRO A 423 18.90 -9.78 19.08
CA PRO A 423 20.06 -8.92 18.80
C PRO A 423 20.07 -8.31 17.38
N SER A 424 19.40 -8.96 16.42
CA SER A 424 19.19 -8.42 15.06
C SER A 424 18.23 -7.23 15.00
N GLY A 425 17.42 -7.02 16.04
CA GLY A 425 16.40 -5.98 16.17
C GLY A 425 15.19 -6.10 15.26
N VAL A 426 15.07 -7.22 14.55
CA VAL A 426 13.88 -7.63 13.79
C VAL A 426 13.41 -8.96 14.32
N GLU A 427 12.20 -8.99 14.85
CA GLU A 427 11.51 -10.23 15.21
C GLU A 427 10.66 -10.69 14.02
N GLN A 428 10.76 -11.97 13.67
CA GLN A 428 10.00 -12.58 12.57
C GLN A 428 9.07 -13.64 13.15
N VAL A 429 7.77 -13.42 13.00
CA VAL A 429 6.75 -14.38 13.44
C VAL A 429 6.14 -15.06 12.22
N LEU A 430 6.27 -16.38 12.11
CA LEU A 430 5.60 -17.13 11.05
C LEU A 430 4.09 -17.00 11.25
N LEU A 431 3.43 -16.41 10.26
CA LEU A 431 1.98 -16.41 10.20
C LEU A 431 1.54 -17.78 9.68
N GLY A 432 1.97 -18.18 8.48
CA GLY A 432 1.63 -19.49 7.90
C GLY A 432 2.08 -19.68 6.46
N GLU A 433 1.55 -20.70 5.80
CA GLU A 433 1.85 -21.04 4.40
C GLU A 433 0.99 -20.21 3.44
N GLY A 434 1.53 -19.88 2.27
CA GLY A 434 0.90 -19.03 1.27
C GLY A 434 1.08 -17.53 1.52
N MET A 435 0.56 -16.71 0.61
CA MET A 435 0.52 -15.26 0.74
C MET A 435 -0.64 -14.85 1.64
N ILE A 436 -0.32 -14.24 2.76
CA ILE A 436 -1.29 -13.85 3.77
C ILE A 436 -1.22 -12.33 3.90
N THR A 437 -2.27 -11.65 3.45
CA THR A 437 -2.43 -10.21 3.60
C THR A 437 -3.69 -9.91 4.41
N ASP A 438 -4.04 -8.63 4.53
CA ASP A 438 -5.16 -8.06 5.30
C ASP A 438 -6.57 -8.65 4.98
N HIS A 439 -6.66 -9.68 4.14
CA HIS A 439 -7.90 -10.19 3.54
C HIS A 439 -8.17 -11.69 3.70
N PHE A 440 -7.40 -12.47 4.47
CA PHE A 440 -7.72 -13.89 4.68
C PHE A 440 -7.51 -14.38 6.12
N SER A 441 -8.58 -14.93 6.70
CA SER A 441 -8.58 -15.64 7.97
C SER A 441 -8.21 -17.12 7.78
N TRP A 442 -7.11 -17.55 8.37
CA TRP A 442 -6.78 -18.98 8.50
C TRP A 442 -6.25 -19.19 9.93
N LYS A 443 -6.43 -20.41 10.44
CA LYS A 443 -6.17 -20.79 11.84
C LYS A 443 -4.71 -20.52 12.21
N LEU A 444 -4.47 -19.39 12.85
CA LEU A 444 -3.24 -19.16 13.61
C LEU A 444 -3.16 -20.20 14.73
N LYS A 445 -2.02 -20.87 14.86
CA LYS A 445 -1.75 -21.74 16.02
C LYS A 445 -1.86 -20.88 17.29
N GLN A 446 -2.59 -21.38 18.29
CA GLN A 446 -2.92 -20.69 19.55
C GLN A 446 -1.74 -19.99 20.26
N GLU A 447 -0.51 -20.45 20.06
CA GLU A 447 0.67 -19.88 20.72
C GLU A 447 1.19 -18.58 20.10
N THR A 448 0.86 -18.32 18.83
CA THR A 448 1.40 -17.18 18.05
C THR A 448 0.82 -15.84 18.54
N TRP A 449 -0.48 -15.82 18.86
CA TRP A 449 -1.17 -14.64 19.39
C TRP A 449 -0.75 -14.27 20.81
N ARG A 450 -0.42 -15.26 21.65
CA ARG A 450 0.07 -15.00 23.02
C ARG A 450 1.32 -14.12 23.01
N ASN A 451 2.27 -14.39 22.12
CA ASN A 451 3.52 -13.61 22.06
C ASN A 451 3.33 -12.20 21.49
N ILE A 452 2.47 -12.03 20.48
CA ILE A 452 2.21 -10.73 19.83
C ILE A 452 1.41 -9.78 20.74
N LEU A 453 0.38 -10.29 21.45
CA LEU A 453 -0.53 -9.46 22.25
C LEU A 453 -0.06 -9.23 23.68
N LEU A 454 0.43 -10.27 24.37
CA LEU A 454 0.68 -10.21 25.82
C LEU A 454 2.00 -9.52 26.19
N ASN A 455 3.02 -9.56 25.31
CA ASN A 455 4.31 -8.92 25.56
C ASN A 455 4.46 -7.53 24.90
N GLY A 456 3.53 -7.13 24.03
CA GLY A 456 3.72 -5.95 23.16
C GLY A 456 2.70 -4.83 23.30
N LEU A 457 1.41 -5.14 23.47
CA LEU A 457 0.34 -4.14 23.27
C LEU A 457 -0.31 -3.62 24.56
N PHE A 458 -0.38 -4.40 25.63
CA PHE A 458 -1.15 -4.01 26.82
C PHE A 458 -0.38 -3.92 28.13
N ASN A 459 0.90 -4.32 28.16
CA ASN A 459 1.72 -4.37 29.39
C ASN A 459 0.91 -4.88 30.61
N ILE A 460 0.12 -5.94 30.40
CA ILE A 460 -0.69 -6.51 31.47
C ILE A 460 0.30 -7.27 32.35
N GLN A 461 0.57 -6.76 33.55
CA GLN A 461 1.35 -7.50 34.51
C GLN A 461 0.76 -8.90 34.66
N ASN A 462 1.62 -9.93 34.56
CA ASN A 462 1.32 -11.36 34.71
C ASN A 462 0.50 -11.76 35.96
N LYS A 463 0.16 -10.81 36.83
CA LYS A 463 -0.55 -11.04 38.09
C LYS A 463 -2.07 -11.14 37.94
N ILE A 464 -2.69 -10.66 36.86
CA ILE A 464 -4.16 -10.72 36.71
C ILE A 464 -4.64 -12.16 36.45
N CYS A 465 -3.84 -13.00 35.79
CA CYS A 465 -4.21 -14.40 35.54
C CYS A 465 -3.83 -15.38 36.67
N GLN A 466 -3.12 -14.95 37.71
CA GLN A 466 -2.71 -15.84 38.81
C GLN A 466 -3.69 -15.85 39.98
N SER A 467 -4.58 -14.86 40.13
CA SER A 467 -5.42 -14.72 41.33
C SER A 467 -6.88 -15.16 41.17
N LEU A 468 -7.28 -15.70 40.01
CA LEU A 468 -8.64 -16.19 39.79
C LEU A 468 -8.58 -17.66 39.41
N ASN A 469 -9.36 -18.48 40.15
CA ASN A 469 -9.46 -19.93 39.98
C ASN A 469 -9.48 -20.34 38.49
N GLN A 470 -8.83 -21.47 38.20
CA GLN A 470 -8.39 -21.98 36.89
C GLN A 470 -9.38 -21.97 35.70
N ASN A 471 -10.62 -21.52 35.87
CA ASN A 471 -11.65 -21.44 34.82
C ASN A 471 -12.07 -20.00 34.44
N GLN A 472 -11.38 -18.96 34.92
CA GLN A 472 -11.68 -17.56 34.53
C GLN A 472 -10.40 -16.84 34.08
N CYS A 473 -9.78 -17.33 33.00
CA CYS A 473 -8.94 -16.45 32.19
C CYS A 473 -9.85 -15.61 31.29
N LEU A 474 -9.68 -14.29 31.30
CA LEU A 474 -10.31 -13.40 30.34
C LEU A 474 -9.73 -13.75 28.96
N GLN A 475 -10.50 -14.49 28.16
CA GLN A 475 -10.14 -14.84 26.80
C GLN A 475 -10.38 -13.61 25.92
N LEU A 476 -9.31 -12.85 25.66
CA LEU A 476 -9.33 -11.74 24.71
C LEU A 476 -9.07 -12.31 23.30
N ASP A 477 -10.13 -12.66 22.58
CA ASP A 477 -10.07 -12.85 21.14
C ASP A 477 -9.94 -11.47 20.48
N MET A 478 -8.71 -11.03 20.25
CA MET A 478 -8.45 -9.82 19.49
C MET A 478 -8.30 -10.15 18.02
N GLN A 479 -9.32 -9.84 17.22
CA GLN A 479 -9.15 -9.70 15.78
C GLN A 479 -8.64 -8.30 15.47
N LEU A 480 -7.44 -8.20 14.91
CA LEU A 480 -6.94 -6.97 14.29
C LEU A 480 -7.62 -6.84 12.92
N GLN A 481 -8.89 -6.45 12.92
CA GLN A 481 -9.56 -6.02 11.69
C GLN A 481 -9.29 -4.52 11.51
N ARG A 482 -8.65 -4.15 10.40
CA ARG A 482 -9.03 -2.88 9.78
C ARG A 482 -10.50 -3.05 9.42
N LEU A 483 -11.39 -2.18 9.92
CA LEU A 483 -12.82 -2.22 9.62
C LEU A 483 -13.02 -2.29 8.11
N ASN A 484 -13.26 -3.50 7.61
CA ASN A 484 -13.91 -3.75 6.34
C ASN A 484 -15.06 -4.70 6.69
N TRP A 485 -16.22 -4.09 6.71
CA TRP A 485 -17.49 -4.71 6.95
C TRP A 485 -17.81 -5.62 5.76
N THR A 486 -17.72 -6.93 5.94
CA THR A 486 -18.41 -7.90 5.07
C THR A 486 -19.71 -8.24 5.78
N GLU A 487 -20.86 -7.83 5.23
CA GLU A 487 -22.15 -8.36 5.68
C GLU A 487 -22.13 -9.88 5.53
N THR A 488 -22.23 -10.57 6.66
CA THR A 488 -22.71 -11.95 6.72
C THR A 488 -24.11 -12.00 6.13
N GLN A 489 -24.35 -12.86 5.15
CA GLN A 489 -25.71 -13.31 4.86
C GLN A 489 -26.16 -14.24 5.99
N PRO A 490 -27.30 -14.00 6.67
CA PRO A 490 -28.09 -15.07 7.24
C PRO A 490 -28.83 -15.80 6.11
N GLU A 491 -28.97 -17.12 6.26
CA GLU A 491 -29.78 -18.01 5.40
C GLU A 491 -31.19 -17.48 5.10
#